data_AF-A0A0Q7VUN1-F1
#
_entry.id   AF-A0A0Q7VUN1-F1
#
_cell.length_a   1.000
_cell.length_b   1.000
_cell.length_c   1.000
_cell.angle_alpha   90.00
_cell.angle_beta   90.00
_cell.angle_gamma   90.00
#
_symmetry.space_group_name_H-M   'P 1'
#
loop_
_entity.id
_entity.type
_entity.pdbx_description
1 polymer ?
#
loop_
_entity_poly.entity_id
_entity_poly.type
_entity_poly.pdbx_seq_one_letter_code
_entity_poly.pdbx_strand_id
1 'polypeptide(L)'
;MTESQSGEDQVWMTTAMLKAYAHPLRRQMIRLFARREHLRAADVADDLGVAPNSASFHLRVLADAGLIEEAPEHARDRRDRVWKSRKGSINLGGPEHPVPDEALGTAMVRSLAEDHQEMMARVVAWTPEYLSGRATEIHAAFSQRMVRLTESEFDAVMERVQEVITEAVDAHDPNDPDGRPWQIDILAADDTI
;
A
#
# COMPACT_ATOMS: atom_id res chain seq x y z
N MET A 1 -24.24 -15.50 13.45
CA MET A 1 -23.43 -14.63 14.32
C MET A 1 -22.07 -15.26 14.46
N THR A 2 -21.22 -15.01 13.48
CA THR A 2 -19.77 -15.14 13.58
C THR A 2 -19.30 -13.72 13.81
N GLU A 3 -18.92 -13.38 15.05
CA GLU A 3 -18.19 -12.16 15.32
C GLU A 3 -16.96 -12.18 14.43
N SER A 4 -16.90 -11.23 13.49
CA SER A 4 -15.77 -11.05 12.60
C SER A 4 -14.56 -10.69 13.45
N GLN A 5 -13.54 -11.55 13.46
CA GLN A 5 -12.25 -11.29 14.12
C GLN A 5 -11.42 -10.22 13.37
N SER A 6 -12.02 -9.41 12.49
CA SER A 6 -11.32 -8.42 11.66
C SER A 6 -10.90 -7.14 12.41
N GLY A 7 -11.35 -6.95 13.65
CA GLY A 7 -11.12 -5.73 14.42
C GLY A 7 -9.75 -5.60 15.09
N GLU A 8 -9.04 -6.71 15.36
CA GLU A 8 -7.82 -6.68 16.21
C GLU A 8 -6.55 -6.21 15.47
N ASP A 9 -6.54 -6.21 14.13
CA ASP A 9 -5.36 -5.84 13.32
C ASP A 9 -5.44 -4.45 12.67
N GLN A 10 -6.55 -3.71 12.85
CA GLN A 10 -6.68 -2.37 12.28
C GLN A 10 -5.80 -1.37 13.02
N VAL A 11 -4.85 -0.77 12.31
CA VAL A 11 -3.97 0.25 12.87
C VAL A 11 -4.25 1.62 12.29
N TRP A 12 -4.65 2.53 13.17
CA TRP A 12 -4.88 3.93 12.85
C TRP A 12 -3.56 4.69 12.81
N MET A 13 -3.40 5.54 11.80
CA MET A 13 -2.17 6.29 11.60
C MET A 13 -1.87 7.25 12.75
N THR A 14 -0.71 7.09 13.36
CA THR A 14 -0.17 8.07 14.31
C THR A 14 0.45 9.27 13.59
N THR A 15 0.69 10.37 14.29
CA THR A 15 1.45 11.52 13.74
C THR A 15 2.83 11.10 13.22
N ALA A 16 3.49 10.13 13.85
CA ALA A 16 4.78 9.61 13.39
C ALA A 16 4.64 8.85 12.06
N MET A 17 3.62 8.00 11.93
CA MET A 17 3.28 7.31 10.69
C MET A 17 2.97 8.30 9.57
N LEU A 18 2.15 9.32 9.83
CA LEU A 18 1.80 10.34 8.84
C LEU A 18 3.05 11.07 8.34
N LYS A 19 3.92 11.53 9.26
CA LYS A 19 5.19 12.19 8.91
C LYS A 19 6.09 11.27 8.09
N ALA A 20 6.16 9.99 8.45
CA ALA A 20 6.96 9.02 7.73
C ALA A 20 6.40 8.78 6.30
N TYR A 21 5.10 8.55 6.19
CA TYR A 21 4.43 8.25 4.93
C TYR A 21 4.39 9.43 3.96
N ALA A 22 4.39 10.68 4.44
CA ALA A 22 4.35 11.87 3.58
C ALA A 22 5.55 12.02 2.62
N HIS A 23 6.66 11.30 2.83
CA HIS A 23 7.84 11.42 1.98
C HIS A 23 7.80 10.45 0.78
N PRO A 24 7.90 10.94 -0.47
CA PRO A 24 7.76 10.10 -1.66
C PRO A 24 8.67 8.87 -1.70
N LEU A 25 9.97 9.06 -1.40
CA LEU A 25 10.93 7.94 -1.38
C LEU A 25 10.54 6.85 -0.35
N ARG A 26 9.97 7.23 0.80
CA ARG A 26 9.55 6.24 1.81
C ARG A 26 8.31 5.47 1.35
N ARG A 27 7.38 6.10 0.63
CA ARG A 27 6.26 5.38 0.00
C ARG A 27 6.74 4.42 -1.08
N GLN A 28 7.72 4.83 -1.89
CA GLN A 28 8.36 3.95 -2.86
C GLN A 28 9.02 2.74 -2.18
N MET A 29 9.72 2.96 -1.05
CA MET A 29 10.28 1.87 -0.24
C MET A 29 9.21 0.93 0.32
N ILE A 30 8.09 1.45 0.82
CA ILE A 30 6.96 0.64 1.28
C ILE A 30 6.43 -0.25 0.13
N ARG A 31 6.28 0.33 -1.08
CA ARG A 31 5.85 -0.42 -2.27
C ARG A 31 6.83 -1.52 -2.70
N LEU A 32 8.11 -1.41 -2.39
CA LEU A 32 9.07 -2.48 -2.69
C LEU A 32 8.79 -3.77 -1.91
N PHE A 33 8.18 -3.68 -0.73
CA PHE A 33 7.83 -4.88 0.03
C PHE A 33 6.78 -5.75 -0.66
N ALA A 34 5.96 -5.17 -1.55
CA ALA A 34 5.05 -5.95 -2.40
C ALA A 34 5.79 -6.79 -3.46
N ARG A 35 7.08 -6.53 -3.70
CA ARG A 35 7.93 -7.30 -4.63
C ARG A 35 8.88 -8.25 -3.91
N ARG A 36 9.29 -7.88 -2.71
CA ARG A 36 10.31 -8.58 -1.91
C ARG A 36 9.89 -8.51 -0.45
N GLU A 37 9.49 -9.63 0.12
CA GLU A 37 9.05 -9.69 1.52
C GLU A 37 10.12 -9.17 2.48
N HIS A 38 11.39 -9.41 2.15
CA HIS A 38 12.55 -9.05 2.94
C HIS A 38 13.48 -8.09 2.17
N LEU A 39 13.79 -6.95 2.78
CA LEU A 39 14.65 -5.91 2.17
C LEU A 39 15.78 -5.50 3.10
N ARG A 40 16.98 -5.37 2.54
CA ARG A 40 18.13 -4.67 3.15
C ARG A 40 18.26 -3.27 2.55
N ALA A 41 19.05 -2.43 3.21
CA ALA A 41 19.37 -1.10 2.69
C ALA A 41 20.08 -1.16 1.32
N ALA A 42 20.88 -2.20 1.07
CA ALA A 42 21.52 -2.42 -0.24
C ALA A 42 20.49 -2.74 -1.32
N ASP A 43 19.53 -3.64 -1.04
CA ASP A 43 18.46 -4.00 -1.98
C ASP A 43 17.65 -2.76 -2.40
N VAL A 44 17.30 -1.91 -1.42
CA VAL A 44 16.57 -0.66 -1.67
C VAL A 44 17.41 0.37 -2.44
N ALA A 45 18.70 0.46 -2.14
CA ALA A 45 19.62 1.37 -2.84
C ALA A 45 19.74 1.01 -4.33
N ASP A 46 19.85 -0.28 -4.62
CA ASP A 46 19.93 -0.80 -5.98
C ASP A 46 18.60 -0.62 -6.72
N ASP A 47 17.47 -0.98 -6.10
CA ASP A 47 16.14 -0.94 -6.72
C ASP A 47 15.65 0.51 -6.99
N LEU A 48 16.01 1.48 -6.14
CA LEU A 48 15.57 2.88 -6.27
C LEU A 48 16.67 3.84 -6.75
N GLY A 49 17.88 3.37 -6.97
CA GLY A 49 19.01 4.21 -7.41
C GLY A 49 19.39 5.30 -6.40
N VAL A 50 19.30 5.01 -5.10
CA VAL A 50 19.63 5.95 -4.01
C VAL A 50 20.89 5.53 -3.27
N ALA A 51 21.56 6.47 -2.60
CA ALA A 51 22.76 6.14 -1.83
C ALA A 51 22.44 5.16 -0.67
N PRO A 52 23.28 4.15 -0.39
CA PRO A 52 23.02 3.14 0.65
C PRO A 52 22.81 3.73 2.06
N ASN A 53 23.52 4.81 2.40
CA ASN A 53 23.34 5.52 3.66
C ASN A 53 21.96 6.18 3.76
N SER A 54 21.44 6.73 2.64
CA SER A 54 20.10 7.29 2.54
C SER A 54 19.04 6.20 2.70
N ALA A 55 19.18 5.07 1.99
CA ALA A 55 18.27 3.93 2.13
C ALA A 55 18.22 3.43 3.58
N SER A 56 19.38 3.25 4.22
CA SER A 56 19.48 2.85 5.63
C SER A 56 18.81 3.85 6.59
N PHE A 57 18.95 5.16 6.32
CA PHE A 57 18.28 6.19 7.11
C PHE A 57 16.76 6.10 6.97
N HIS A 58 16.24 6.07 5.75
CA HIS A 58 14.80 6.06 5.51
C HIS A 58 14.11 4.79 6.02
N LEU A 59 14.75 3.62 5.88
CA LEU A 59 14.25 2.37 6.46
C LEU A 59 14.14 2.45 7.99
N ARG A 60 15.14 3.01 8.67
CA ARG A 60 15.05 3.22 10.13
C ARG A 60 13.90 4.16 10.49
N VAL A 61 13.71 5.25 9.76
CA VAL A 61 12.59 6.15 10.04
C VAL A 61 11.22 5.47 9.83
N LEU A 62 11.11 4.61 8.81
CA LEU A 62 9.90 3.80 8.61
C LEU A 62 9.68 2.83 9.79
N ALA A 63 10.74 2.18 10.26
CA ALA A 63 10.67 1.25 11.38
C ALA A 63 10.34 1.95 12.70
N ASP A 64 10.97 3.09 12.99
CA ASP A 64 10.71 3.91 14.17
C ASP A 64 9.25 4.42 14.19
N ALA A 65 8.66 4.65 13.01
CA ALA A 65 7.25 5.00 12.87
C ALA A 65 6.29 3.79 12.92
N GLY A 66 6.80 2.56 12.98
CA GLY A 66 6.01 1.33 13.00
C GLY A 66 5.38 0.93 11.66
N LEU A 67 5.89 1.46 10.54
CA LEU A 67 5.41 1.12 9.19
C LEU A 67 6.05 -0.15 8.65
N ILE A 68 7.24 -0.51 9.15
CA ILE A 68 7.97 -1.75 8.82
C ILE A 68 8.58 -2.30 10.11
N GLU A 69 9.00 -3.56 10.09
CA GLU A 69 9.62 -4.22 11.23
C GLU A 69 10.91 -4.95 10.85
N GLU A 70 11.78 -5.16 11.83
CA GLU A 70 13.04 -5.90 11.63
C GLU A 70 12.75 -7.41 11.54
N ALA A 71 13.43 -8.08 10.60
CA ALA A 71 13.33 -9.51 10.35
C ALA A 71 14.70 -10.18 10.60
N PRO A 72 15.17 -10.23 11.86
CA PRO A 72 16.51 -10.70 12.21
C PRO A 72 16.77 -12.16 11.82
N GLU A 73 15.72 -12.98 11.67
CA GLU A 73 15.78 -14.35 11.17
C GLU A 73 16.33 -14.46 9.73
N HIS A 74 16.28 -13.38 8.94
CA HIS A 74 16.83 -13.30 7.59
C HIS A 74 18.19 -12.58 7.52
N ALA A 75 18.71 -12.12 8.66
CA ALA A 75 20.00 -11.45 8.75
C ALA A 75 21.16 -12.45 8.61
N ARG A 76 22.21 -12.05 7.89
CA ARG A 76 23.44 -12.86 7.77
C ARG A 76 24.30 -12.81 9.04
N ASP A 77 24.30 -11.67 9.73
CA ASP A 77 25.02 -11.44 10.97
C ASP A 77 24.36 -10.32 11.80
N ARG A 78 24.95 -9.96 12.95
CA ARG A 78 24.42 -8.92 13.85
C ARG A 78 24.42 -7.49 13.29
N ARG A 79 25.13 -7.23 12.19
CA ARG A 79 25.22 -5.92 11.55
C ARG A 79 24.30 -5.81 10.34
N ASP A 80 23.89 -6.95 9.77
CA ASP A 80 22.96 -7.04 8.64
C ASP A 80 21.52 -6.81 9.11
N ARG A 81 20.98 -5.60 8.90
CA ARG A 81 19.57 -5.30 9.19
C ARG A 81 18.70 -5.65 7.99
N VAL A 82 17.77 -6.57 8.20
CA VAL A 82 16.75 -6.96 7.22
C VAL A 82 15.40 -6.50 7.73
N TRP A 83 14.59 -5.95 6.84
CA TRP A 83 13.27 -5.41 7.15
C TRP A 83 12.20 -6.21 6.42
N LYS A 84 10.99 -6.20 6.95
CA LYS A 84 9.76 -6.67 6.30
C LYS A 84 8.63 -5.68 6.52
N SER A 85 7.61 -5.71 5.65
CA SER A 85 6.41 -4.92 5.88
C SER A 85 5.69 -5.39 7.13
N ARG A 86 5.09 -4.45 7.85
CA ARG A 86 4.11 -4.79 8.89
C ARG A 86 2.89 -5.44 8.24
N LYS A 87 2.31 -6.44 8.92
CA LYS A 87 1.04 -7.06 8.52
C LYS A 87 -0.16 -6.19 8.93
N GLY A 88 -1.26 -6.31 8.19
CA GLY A 88 -2.51 -5.59 8.45
C GLY A 88 -2.61 -4.23 7.75
N SER A 89 -3.85 -3.77 7.56
CA SER A 89 -4.16 -2.51 6.90
C SER A 89 -3.89 -1.32 7.82
N ILE A 90 -3.27 -0.27 7.27
CA ILE A 90 -3.06 1.01 7.95
C ILE A 90 -4.15 1.97 7.52
N ASN A 91 -4.96 2.43 8.47
CA ASN A 91 -6.11 3.29 8.23
C ASN A 91 -5.78 4.75 8.57
N LEU A 92 -6.05 5.66 7.63
CA LEU A 92 -5.73 7.08 7.80
C LEU A 92 -6.56 7.73 8.92
N GLY A 93 -7.83 7.38 9.03
CA GLY A 93 -8.78 7.96 9.98
C GLY A 93 -10.18 8.06 9.40
N GLY A 94 -11.14 8.42 10.26
CA GLY A 94 -12.55 8.65 9.94
C GLY A 94 -13.24 9.39 11.09
N PRO A 95 -14.56 9.64 11.00
CA PRO A 95 -15.31 10.33 12.05
C PRO A 95 -15.15 9.69 13.44
N GLU A 96 -15.12 8.35 13.51
CA GLU A 96 -14.97 7.57 14.74
C GLU A 96 -13.51 7.51 15.22
N HIS A 97 -12.56 7.71 14.31
CA HIS A 97 -11.12 7.64 14.56
C HIS A 97 -10.41 8.81 13.87
N PRO A 98 -10.56 10.04 14.39
CA PRO A 98 -10.03 11.22 13.72
C PRO A 98 -8.52 11.15 13.62
N VAL A 99 -7.99 11.67 12.51
CA VAL A 99 -6.55 11.77 12.29
C VAL A 99 -5.91 12.64 13.38
N PRO A 100 -4.77 12.25 13.96
CA PRO A 100 -4.16 13.00 15.07
C PRO A 100 -3.55 14.35 14.64
N ASP A 101 -3.34 14.57 13.35
CA ASP A 101 -2.87 15.83 12.77
C ASP A 101 -3.52 16.02 11.39
N GLU A 102 -4.49 16.94 11.32
CA GLU A 102 -5.31 17.19 10.12
C GLU A 102 -4.49 17.67 8.92
N ALA A 103 -3.49 18.53 9.16
CA ALA A 103 -2.65 19.06 8.10
C ALA A 103 -1.79 17.95 7.47
N LEU A 104 -1.23 17.09 8.31
CA LEU A 104 -0.49 15.91 7.83
C LEU A 104 -1.40 14.88 7.18
N GLY A 105 -2.60 14.65 7.71
CA GLY A 105 -3.59 13.78 7.08
C GLY A 105 -3.97 14.26 5.68
N THR A 106 -4.24 15.56 5.53
CA THR A 106 -4.55 16.18 4.24
C THR A 106 -3.38 16.07 3.25
N ALA A 107 -2.15 16.29 3.72
CA ALA A 107 -0.96 16.13 2.89
C ALA A 107 -0.75 14.66 2.43
N MET A 108 -1.10 13.70 3.29
CA MET A 108 -1.06 12.28 2.95
C MET A 108 -2.09 11.95 1.86
N VAL A 109 -3.33 12.41 1.97
CA VAL A 109 -4.36 12.22 0.92
C VAL A 109 -3.89 12.79 -0.42
N ARG A 110 -3.30 13.99 -0.43
CA ARG A 110 -2.72 14.58 -1.65
C ARG A 110 -1.62 13.70 -2.23
N SER A 111 -0.74 13.17 -1.39
CA SER A 111 0.32 12.26 -1.81
C SER A 111 -0.21 10.96 -2.42
N LEU A 112 -1.30 10.40 -1.86
CA LEU A 112 -1.97 9.23 -2.44
C LEU A 112 -2.63 9.56 -3.78
N ALA A 113 -3.21 10.75 -3.92
CA ALA A 113 -3.78 11.20 -5.19
C ALA A 113 -2.69 11.34 -6.28
N GLU A 114 -1.50 11.85 -5.93
CA GLU A 114 -0.35 11.91 -6.84
C GLU A 114 0.08 10.49 -7.27
N ASP A 115 0.24 9.56 -6.31
CA ASP A 115 0.57 8.17 -6.59
C ASP A 115 -0.50 7.49 -7.48
N HIS A 116 -1.78 7.81 -7.28
CA HIS A 116 -2.89 7.34 -8.11
C HIS A 116 -2.83 7.89 -9.55
N GLN A 117 -2.53 9.18 -9.70
CA GLN A 117 -2.35 9.81 -11.02
C GLN A 117 -1.19 9.18 -11.80
N GLU A 118 -0.08 8.87 -11.13
CA GLU A 118 1.03 8.15 -11.76
C GLU A 118 0.61 6.74 -12.21
N MET A 119 -0.18 6.03 -11.41
CA MET A 119 -0.73 4.73 -11.79
C MET A 119 -1.63 4.85 -13.02
N MET A 120 -2.57 5.79 -13.02
CA MET A 120 -3.47 6.04 -14.15
C MET A 120 -2.70 6.39 -15.43
N ALA A 121 -1.65 7.21 -15.35
CA ALA A 121 -0.80 7.52 -16.49
C ALA A 121 -0.17 6.26 -17.12
N ARG A 122 0.31 5.31 -16.29
CA ARG A 122 0.84 4.02 -16.78
C ARG A 122 -0.24 3.16 -17.45
N VAL A 123 -1.44 3.09 -16.86
CA VAL A 123 -2.58 2.34 -17.43
C VAL A 123 -2.98 2.92 -18.78
N VAL A 124 -3.11 4.25 -18.88
CA VAL A 124 -3.46 4.95 -20.13
C VAL A 124 -2.42 4.72 -21.21
N ALA A 125 -1.13 4.74 -20.87
CA ALA A 125 -0.05 4.50 -21.83
C ALA A 125 -0.04 3.05 -22.36
N TRP A 126 -0.39 2.06 -21.53
CA TRP A 126 -0.46 0.64 -21.90
C TRP A 126 -1.71 0.28 -22.71
N THR A 127 -2.84 0.93 -22.43
CA THR A 127 -4.16 0.56 -22.93
C THR A 127 -4.27 0.41 -24.46
N PRO A 128 -3.69 1.28 -25.31
CA PRO A 128 -3.82 1.16 -26.76
C PRO A 128 -3.28 -0.17 -27.33
N GLU A 129 -2.15 -0.66 -26.79
CA GLU A 129 -1.57 -1.94 -27.21
C GLU A 129 -2.47 -3.10 -26.83
N TYR A 130 -3.05 -3.06 -25.62
CA TYR A 130 -3.97 -4.09 -25.14
C TYR A 130 -5.29 -4.10 -25.93
N LEU A 131 -5.92 -2.94 -26.15
CA LEU A 131 -7.17 -2.84 -26.92
C LEU A 131 -7.01 -3.25 -28.38
N SER A 132 -5.82 -3.04 -28.95
CA SER A 132 -5.51 -3.47 -30.31
C SER A 132 -5.20 -4.97 -30.44
N GLY A 133 -5.05 -5.69 -29.32
CA GLY A 133 -4.65 -7.09 -29.28
C GLY A 133 -3.15 -7.34 -29.51
N ARG A 134 -2.33 -6.29 -29.60
CA ARG A 134 -0.86 -6.41 -29.73
C ARG A 134 -0.19 -6.81 -28.42
N ALA A 135 -0.72 -6.35 -27.29
CA ALA A 135 -0.38 -6.86 -25.98
C ALA A 135 -1.46 -7.87 -25.54
N THR A 136 -1.05 -9.10 -25.24
CA THR A 136 -1.97 -10.16 -24.78
C THR A 136 -1.88 -10.39 -23.26
N GLU A 137 -0.82 -9.90 -22.62
CA GLU A 137 -0.64 -10.00 -21.17
C GLU A 137 -1.48 -8.93 -20.45
N ILE A 138 -2.16 -9.33 -19.38
CA ILE A 138 -2.91 -8.41 -18.52
C ILE A 138 -1.93 -7.72 -17.58
N HIS A 139 -1.89 -6.38 -17.66
CA HIS A 139 -1.13 -5.52 -16.75
C HIS A 139 -2.00 -4.56 -15.94
N ALA A 140 -3.24 -4.34 -16.35
CA ALA A 140 -4.19 -3.51 -15.61
C ALA A 140 -5.64 -3.92 -15.93
N ALA A 141 -6.55 -3.57 -15.01
CA ALA A 141 -7.98 -3.58 -15.25
C ALA A 141 -8.50 -2.15 -15.04
N PHE A 142 -9.34 -1.67 -15.96
CA PHE A 142 -10.01 -0.38 -15.82
C PHE A 142 -11.51 -0.61 -15.94
N SER A 143 -12.24 -0.36 -14.85
CA SER A 143 -13.69 -0.54 -14.77
C SER A 143 -14.31 0.65 -14.06
N GLN A 144 -15.34 1.23 -14.66
CA GLN A 144 -16.14 2.30 -14.07
C GLN A 144 -17.60 1.85 -13.99
N ARG A 145 -18.23 2.07 -12.84
CA ARG A 145 -19.64 1.79 -12.62
C ARG A 145 -20.26 2.91 -11.81
N MET A 146 -21.44 3.35 -12.24
CA MET A 146 -22.33 4.18 -11.44
C MET A 146 -23.39 3.28 -10.84
N VAL A 147 -23.53 3.31 -9.53
CA VAL A 147 -24.50 2.50 -8.77
C VAL A 147 -25.29 3.40 -7.83
N ARG A 148 -26.49 2.97 -7.46
CA ARG A 148 -27.32 3.67 -6.48
C ARG A 148 -27.40 2.81 -5.23
N LEU A 149 -26.82 3.31 -4.14
CA LEU A 149 -26.73 2.64 -2.84
C LEU A 149 -27.18 3.62 -1.75
N THR A 150 -27.68 3.09 -0.66
CA THR A 150 -27.74 3.80 0.63
C THR A 150 -26.34 3.83 1.27
N GLU A 151 -26.16 4.68 2.29
CA GLU A 151 -24.90 4.77 3.06
C GLU A 151 -24.50 3.40 3.64
N SER A 152 -25.43 2.70 4.30
CA SER A 152 -25.15 1.37 4.87
C SER A 152 -24.85 0.31 3.81
N GLU A 153 -25.46 0.39 2.63
CA GLU A 153 -25.12 -0.50 1.50
C GLU A 153 -23.74 -0.17 0.92
N PHE A 154 -23.36 1.11 0.86
CA PHE A 154 -22.03 1.54 0.43
C PHE A 154 -20.95 1.02 1.37
N ASP A 155 -21.12 1.21 2.68
CA ASP A 155 -20.20 0.72 3.70
C ASP A 155 -20.03 -0.80 3.63
N ALA A 156 -21.14 -1.54 3.52
CA ALA A 156 -21.12 -2.99 3.40
C ALA A 156 -20.38 -3.46 2.13
N VAL A 157 -20.50 -2.74 1.01
CA VAL A 157 -19.74 -3.04 -0.22
C VAL A 157 -18.26 -2.79 0.00
N MET A 158 -17.88 -1.66 0.61
CA MET A 158 -16.48 -1.33 0.85
C MET A 158 -15.80 -2.31 1.81
N GLU A 159 -16.50 -2.73 2.87
CA GLU A 159 -16.04 -3.79 3.78
C GLU A 159 -15.80 -5.10 3.02
N ARG A 160 -16.78 -5.54 2.21
CA ARG A 160 -16.66 -6.80 1.46
C ARG A 160 -15.53 -6.76 0.44
N VAL A 161 -15.27 -5.62 -0.19
CA VAL A 161 -14.14 -5.49 -1.12
C VAL A 161 -12.81 -5.61 -0.38
N GLN A 162 -12.68 -4.99 0.80
CA GLN A 162 -11.47 -5.12 1.62
C GLN A 162 -11.26 -6.56 2.08
N GLU A 163 -12.30 -7.27 2.51
CA GLU A 163 -12.22 -8.68 2.90
C GLU A 163 -11.70 -9.55 1.75
N VAL A 164 -12.23 -9.38 0.54
CA VAL A 164 -11.79 -10.15 -0.63
C VAL A 164 -10.31 -9.92 -0.95
N ILE A 165 -9.82 -8.68 -0.80
CA ILE A 165 -8.41 -8.37 -0.99
C ILE A 165 -7.56 -9.02 0.09
N THR A 166 -7.95 -8.91 1.37
CA THR A 166 -7.24 -9.51 2.49
C THR A 166 -7.18 -11.04 2.34
N GLU A 167 -8.29 -11.70 2.05
CA GLU A 167 -8.35 -13.15 1.80
C GLU A 167 -7.39 -13.57 0.66
N ALA A 168 -7.31 -12.80 -0.41
CA ALA A 168 -6.41 -13.07 -1.53
C ALA A 168 -4.92 -12.90 -1.16
N VAL A 169 -4.59 -11.89 -0.35
CA VAL A 169 -3.23 -11.67 0.16
C VAL A 169 -2.82 -12.79 1.10
N ASP A 170 -3.68 -13.18 2.04
CA ASP A 170 -3.39 -14.22 3.04
C ASP A 170 -3.24 -15.61 2.40
N ALA A 171 -3.96 -15.87 1.30
CA ALA A 171 -3.88 -17.14 0.57
C ALA A 171 -2.66 -17.25 -0.36
N HIS A 172 -1.97 -16.15 -0.67
CA HIS A 172 -0.87 -16.15 -1.63
C HIS A 172 0.42 -16.74 -1.02
N ASP A 173 1.11 -17.60 -1.77
CA ASP A 173 2.48 -18.03 -1.42
C ASP A 173 3.47 -16.92 -1.82
N PRO A 174 4.16 -16.27 -0.86
CA PRO A 174 5.10 -15.20 -1.17
C PRO A 174 6.33 -15.65 -1.98
N ASN A 175 6.56 -16.96 -2.13
CA ASN A 175 7.66 -17.52 -2.92
C ASN A 175 7.23 -17.99 -4.32
N ASP A 176 5.97 -17.77 -4.72
CA ASP A 176 5.50 -18.13 -6.06
C ASP A 176 6.26 -17.32 -7.12
N PRO A 177 7.05 -17.97 -8.01
CA PRO A 177 7.85 -17.27 -9.01
C PRO A 177 7.00 -16.53 -10.06
N ASP A 178 5.72 -16.88 -10.19
CA ASP A 178 4.78 -16.22 -11.10
C ASP A 178 4.04 -15.03 -10.43
N GLY A 179 4.31 -14.80 -9.15
CA GLY A 179 3.79 -13.66 -8.38
C GLY A 179 4.21 -12.32 -8.98
N ARG A 180 3.24 -11.43 -9.20
CA ARG A 180 3.48 -10.06 -9.69
C ARG A 180 2.91 -9.04 -8.71
N PRO A 181 3.60 -7.91 -8.48
CA PRO A 181 3.05 -6.84 -7.64
C PRO A 181 1.87 -6.17 -8.35
N TRP A 182 0.73 -6.12 -7.68
CA TRP A 182 -0.45 -5.37 -8.14
C TRP A 182 -0.69 -4.19 -7.21
N GLN A 183 -0.86 -3.00 -7.78
CA GLN A 183 -1.39 -1.85 -7.06
C GLN A 183 -2.90 -1.79 -7.31
N ILE A 184 -3.69 -1.74 -6.25
CA ILE A 184 -5.15 -1.63 -6.30
C ILE A 184 -5.53 -0.36 -5.53
N ASP A 185 -6.02 0.65 -6.26
CA ASP A 185 -6.60 1.85 -5.66
C ASP A 185 -8.10 1.84 -5.93
N ILE A 186 -8.91 2.00 -4.87
CA ILE A 186 -10.37 2.08 -4.96
C ILE A 186 -10.77 3.50 -4.61
N LEU A 187 -11.33 4.22 -5.57
CA LEU A 187 -11.90 5.54 -5.38
C LEU A 187 -13.40 5.43 -5.65
N ALA A 188 -14.20 5.75 -4.65
CA ALA A 188 -15.64 5.83 -4.76
C ALA A 188 -16.12 7.10 -4.03
N ALA A 189 -17.06 7.79 -4.66
CA ALA A 189 -17.63 9.03 -4.18
C ALA A 189 -19.06 9.15 -4.69
N ASP A 190 -19.92 9.82 -3.92
CA ASP A 190 -21.17 10.35 -4.45
C ASP A 190 -20.94 11.74 -5.08
N ASP A 191 -21.99 12.31 -5.67
CA ASP A 191 -21.91 13.59 -6.39
C ASP A 191 -21.96 14.83 -5.46
N THR A 192 -21.90 14.65 -4.14
CA THR A 192 -22.08 15.74 -3.15
C THR A 192 -20.77 16.34 -2.63
N ILE A 193 -19.63 15.72 -2.93
CA ILE A 193 -18.28 16.15 -2.48
C ILE A 193 -17.45 16.86 -3.56
#